data_AF-A0A972VJJ7-F1
#
_entry.id   AF-A0A972VJJ7-F1
#
_cell.length_a   1.000
_cell.length_b   1.000
_cell.length_c   1.000
_cell.angle_alpha   90.00
_cell.angle_beta   90.00
_cell.angle_gamma   90.00
#
_symmetry.space_group_name_H-M   'P 1'
#
loop_
_entity.id
_entity.type
_entity.pdbx_description
1 polymer ?
#
loop_
_entity_poly.entity_id
_entity_poly.type
_entity_poly.pdbx_seq_one_letter_code
_entity_poly.pdbx_strand_id
1 'polypeptide(L)'
;VGGILGAKLYYVLENFGRVVADPMGMIFSGAGLVFLGGLVGGTLGVTIVLRKNDLPWLTFGDIVAPLLMLGYGIGRVGCFLVGDDYGLPTHLPWGVSFENGLPPSTYYMFDTYYPWIDLTGFEPGVLAVHPTQIYEVILALIIFGFLWKKRLSVKHVGSLFFTYLILAGIERFAIEFIRTNDKYILGLSGAQVITLLMIGIGTYFLFNPFKSGESTHKESA
;
A
#
# COMPACT_ATOMS: atom_id res chain seq x y z
N VAL A 1 -6.65 -12.83 9.16
CA VAL A 1 -6.06 -13.27 10.45
C VAL A 1 -4.58 -12.92 10.56
N GLY A 2 -3.70 -13.48 9.72
CA GLY A 2 -2.25 -13.21 9.79
C GLY A 2 -1.88 -11.73 9.76
N GLY A 3 -2.55 -10.92 8.92
CA GLY A 3 -2.30 -9.48 8.87
C GLY A 3 -2.71 -8.71 10.14
N ILE A 4 -3.86 -9.03 10.73
CA ILE A 4 -4.30 -8.38 11.98
C ILE A 4 -3.35 -8.76 13.12
N LEU A 5 -3.02 -10.06 13.25
CA LEU A 5 -2.09 -10.55 14.27
C LEU A 5 -0.69 -9.95 14.11
N GLY A 6 -0.15 -9.93 12.89
CA GLY A 6 1.16 -9.36 12.62
C GLY A 6 1.22 -7.85 12.89
N ALA A 7 0.20 -7.10 12.46
CA ALA A 7 0.12 -5.66 12.69
C ALA A 7 0.10 -5.33 14.18
N LYS A 8 -0.68 -6.10 14.96
CA LYS A 8 -0.82 -5.91 16.41
C LYS A 8 0.41 -6.37 17.18
N LEU A 9 1.01 -7.50 16.80
CA LEU A 9 2.23 -8.00 17.42
C LEU A 9 3.37 -7.00 17.25
N TYR A 10 3.55 -6.47 16.04
CA TYR A 10 4.58 -5.47 15.76
C TYR A 10 4.33 -4.18 16.55
N TYR A 11 3.08 -3.70 16.62
CA TYR A 11 2.70 -2.56 17.46
C TYR A 11 3.05 -2.77 18.94
N VAL A 12 2.77 -3.96 19.48
CA VAL A 12 3.06 -4.32 20.88
C VAL A 12 4.56 -4.34 21.15
N LEU A 13 5.36 -4.82 20.19
CA LEU A 13 6.83 -4.82 20.30
C LEU A 13 7.40 -3.39 20.30
N GLU A 14 6.92 -2.52 19.41
CA GLU A 14 7.36 -1.11 19.37
C GLU A 14 6.94 -0.33 20.61
N ASN A 15 5.77 -0.63 21.18
CA ASN A 15 5.22 0.10 22.33
C ASN A 15 5.32 -0.70 23.64
N PHE A 16 6.28 -1.63 23.74
CA PHE A 16 6.34 -2.61 24.83
C PHE A 16 6.24 -1.97 26.23
N GLY A 17 6.96 -0.86 26.47
CA GLY A 17 6.90 -0.15 27.74
C GLY A 17 5.51 0.38 28.10
N ARG A 18 4.72 0.83 27.12
CA ARG A 18 3.34 1.28 27.33
C ARG A 18 2.36 0.12 27.45
N VAL A 19 2.61 -0.98 26.75
CA VAL A 19 1.81 -2.21 26.84
C VAL A 19 1.93 -2.84 28.23
N VAL A 20 3.11 -2.78 28.87
CA VAL A 20 3.28 -3.24 30.26
C VAL A 20 2.39 -2.45 31.23
N ALA A 21 2.15 -1.17 30.97
CA ALA A 21 1.33 -0.32 31.81
C ALA A 21 -0.18 -0.54 31.62
N ASP A 22 -0.65 -0.81 30.40
CA ASP A 22 -2.04 -1.19 30.11
C ASP A 22 -2.12 -2.31 29.05
N PRO A 23 -1.95 -3.58 29.46
CA PRO A 23 -1.92 -4.70 28.52
C PRO A 23 -3.26 -4.91 27.81
N MET A 24 -4.37 -4.78 28.56
CA MET A 24 -5.70 -5.07 28.04
C MET A 24 -6.17 -4.00 27.05
N GLY A 25 -5.97 -2.72 27.38
CA GLY A 25 -6.34 -1.63 26.47
C GLY A 25 -5.46 -1.58 25.22
N MET A 26 -4.17 -1.89 25.32
CA MET A 26 -3.28 -1.82 24.16
C MET A 26 -3.34 -3.03 23.23
N ILE A 27 -3.55 -4.25 23.76
CA ILE A 27 -3.60 -5.48 22.96
C ILE A 27 -4.97 -5.70 22.32
N PHE A 28 -6.06 -5.30 22.97
CA PHE A 28 -7.42 -5.56 22.47
C PHE A 28 -8.14 -4.34 21.91
N SER A 29 -7.52 -3.14 21.94
CA SER A 29 -8.08 -1.98 21.24
C SER A 29 -8.10 -2.17 19.72
N GLY A 30 -9.09 -1.56 19.07
CA GLY A 30 -9.15 -1.48 17.61
C GLY A 30 -8.08 -0.58 16.97
N ALA A 31 -7.31 0.15 17.78
CA ALA A 31 -6.22 1.02 17.33
C ALA A 31 -4.85 0.30 17.39
N GLY A 32 -3.79 0.94 16.88
CA GLY A 32 -2.43 0.40 16.96
C GLY A 32 -2.20 -0.79 16.02
N LEU A 33 -2.52 -0.62 14.74
CA LEU A 33 -2.25 -1.60 13.69
C LEU A 33 -1.12 -1.08 12.82
N VAL A 34 0.08 -1.65 12.95
CA VAL A 34 1.23 -1.23 12.14
C VAL A 34 1.23 -1.94 10.80
N PHE A 35 1.26 -1.15 9.72
CA PHE A 35 1.18 -1.67 8.35
C PHE A 35 2.24 -2.74 8.04
N LEU A 36 3.50 -2.50 8.39
CA LEU A 36 4.60 -3.43 8.11
C LEU A 36 4.39 -4.78 8.81
N GLY A 37 3.98 -4.76 10.07
CA GLY A 37 3.62 -5.96 10.81
C GLY A 37 2.48 -6.72 10.13
N GLY A 38 1.49 -5.99 9.61
CA GLY A 38 0.37 -6.59 8.89
C GLY A 38 0.76 -7.21 7.56
N LEU A 39 1.64 -6.56 6.80
CA LEU A 39 2.17 -7.08 5.55
C LEU A 39 2.96 -8.38 5.77
N VAL A 40 3.87 -8.38 6.75
CA VAL A 40 4.69 -9.56 7.09
C VAL A 40 3.82 -10.69 7.63
N GLY A 41 2.98 -10.43 8.63
CA GLY A 41 2.11 -11.44 9.21
C GLY A 41 1.08 -12.00 8.22
N GLY A 42 0.54 -11.16 7.34
CA GLY A 42 -0.33 -11.57 6.25
C GLY A 42 0.37 -12.49 5.26
N THR A 43 1.53 -12.08 4.77
CA THR A 43 2.34 -12.86 3.80
C THR A 43 2.78 -14.20 4.38
N LEU A 44 3.24 -14.22 5.64
CA LEU A 44 3.61 -15.45 6.33
C LEU A 44 2.40 -16.38 6.52
N GLY A 45 1.26 -15.83 6.97
CA GLY A 45 0.04 -16.60 7.15
C GLY A 45 -0.42 -17.28 5.85
N VAL A 46 -0.42 -16.53 4.74
CA VAL A 46 -0.73 -17.07 3.40
C VAL A 46 0.29 -18.14 3.02
N THR A 47 1.58 -17.87 3.18
CA THR A 47 2.65 -18.81 2.80
C THR A 47 2.57 -20.12 3.58
N ILE A 48 2.28 -20.07 4.88
CA ILE A 48 2.11 -21.27 5.72
C ILE A 48 0.92 -22.09 5.23
N VAL A 49 -0.23 -21.47 4.95
CA VAL A 49 -1.41 -22.17 4.47
C VAL A 49 -1.16 -22.80 3.10
N LEU A 50 -0.56 -22.07 2.17
CA LEU A 50 -0.25 -22.61 0.84
C LEU A 50 0.70 -23.79 0.93
N ARG A 51 1.77 -23.70 1.74
CA ARG A 51 2.71 -24.81 1.96
C ARG A 51 2.07 -26.02 2.63
N LYS A 52 1.18 -25.82 3.61
CA LYS A 52 0.47 -26.92 4.29
C LYS A 52 -0.49 -27.69 3.37
N ASN A 53 -0.92 -27.07 2.26
CA ASN A 53 -1.85 -27.65 1.31
C ASN A 53 -1.18 -27.94 -0.05
N ASP A 54 0.15 -27.89 -0.13
CA ASP A 54 0.93 -28.11 -1.35
C ASP A 54 0.47 -27.26 -2.56
N LEU A 55 -0.01 -26.04 -2.29
CA LEU A 55 -0.51 -25.13 -3.31
C LEU A 55 0.61 -24.24 -3.90
N PRO A 56 0.63 -24.04 -5.23
CA PRO A 56 1.65 -23.22 -5.88
C PRO A 56 1.46 -21.73 -5.57
N TRP A 57 2.48 -21.13 -4.95
CA TRP A 57 2.41 -19.74 -4.46
C TRP A 57 2.15 -18.72 -5.56
N LEU A 58 2.80 -18.85 -6.72
CA LEU A 58 2.67 -17.89 -7.82
C LEU A 58 1.30 -17.96 -8.51
N THR A 59 0.68 -19.15 -8.58
CA THR A 59 -0.70 -19.29 -9.06
C THR A 59 -1.66 -18.56 -8.13
N PHE A 60 -1.46 -18.70 -6.82
CA PHE A 60 -2.25 -17.94 -5.84
C PHE A 60 -1.99 -16.44 -5.95
N GLY A 61 -0.73 -16.04 -6.17
CA GLY A 61 -0.33 -14.66 -6.47
C GLY A 61 -1.13 -14.06 -7.63
N ASP A 62 -1.26 -14.79 -8.75
CA ASP A 62 -2.06 -14.34 -9.89
C ASP A 62 -3.53 -14.14 -9.52
N ILE A 63 -4.11 -15.06 -8.74
CA ILE A 63 -5.51 -14.98 -8.31
C ILE A 63 -5.74 -13.73 -7.45
N VAL A 64 -4.84 -13.43 -6.51
CA VAL A 64 -5.01 -12.31 -5.57
C VAL A 64 -4.58 -10.96 -6.14
N ALA A 65 -3.72 -10.93 -7.16
CA ALA A 65 -3.20 -9.69 -7.77
C ALA A 65 -4.27 -8.61 -8.05
N PRO A 66 -5.39 -8.88 -8.74
CA PRO A 66 -6.44 -7.88 -8.90
C PRO A 66 -7.09 -7.50 -7.56
N LEU A 67 -7.32 -8.46 -6.66
CA LEU A 67 -7.97 -8.22 -5.37
C LEU A 67 -7.12 -7.33 -4.45
N LEU A 68 -5.79 -7.38 -4.56
CA LEU A 68 -4.89 -6.49 -3.84
C LEU A 68 -5.12 -5.02 -4.22
N MET A 69 -5.30 -4.72 -5.52
CA MET A 69 -5.62 -3.35 -5.96
C MET A 69 -7.00 -2.90 -5.52
N LEU A 70 -7.99 -3.80 -5.56
CA LEU A 70 -9.32 -3.48 -5.06
C LEU A 70 -9.28 -3.16 -3.55
N GLY A 71 -8.59 -3.98 -2.77
CA GLY A 71 -8.40 -3.76 -1.33
C GLY A 71 -7.66 -2.45 -1.04
N TYR A 72 -6.65 -2.11 -1.84
CA TYR A 72 -5.94 -0.85 -1.75
C TYR A 72 -6.86 0.35 -2.01
N GLY A 73 -7.67 0.31 -3.08
CA GLY A 73 -8.65 1.35 -3.37
C GLY A 73 -9.65 1.53 -2.23
N ILE A 74 -10.19 0.44 -1.67
CA ILE A 74 -11.09 0.52 -0.51
C ILE A 74 -10.39 1.16 0.70
N GLY A 75 -9.14 0.80 0.97
CA GLY A 75 -8.35 1.42 2.04
C GLY A 75 -8.19 2.93 1.87
N ARG A 76 -7.96 3.39 0.64
CA ARG A 76 -7.82 4.82 0.31
C ARG A 76 -9.11 5.62 0.47
N VAL A 77 -10.28 4.99 0.30
CA VAL A 77 -11.55 5.62 0.68
C VAL A 77 -11.58 5.90 2.19
N GLY A 78 -11.10 4.96 3.01
CA GLY A 78 -10.97 5.17 4.46
C GLY A 78 -10.07 6.35 4.80
N CYS A 79 -8.90 6.45 4.15
CA CYS A 79 -7.98 7.57 4.31
C CYS A 79 -8.64 8.92 3.97
N PHE A 80 -9.38 8.97 2.86
CA PHE A 80 -10.10 10.18 2.47
C PHE A 80 -11.15 10.60 3.51
N LEU A 81 -11.90 9.65 4.08
CA LEU A 81 -12.92 9.94 5.09
C LEU A 81 -12.32 10.41 6.43
N VAL A 82 -11.13 9.93 6.78
CA VAL A 82 -10.38 10.37 7.96
C VAL A 82 -9.70 11.72 7.71
N GLY A 83 -9.35 12.02 6.45
CA GLY A 83 -8.56 13.18 6.10
C GLY A 83 -7.09 13.02 6.50
N ASP A 84 -6.55 11.82 6.33
CA ASP A 84 -5.10 11.56 6.42
C ASP A 84 -4.51 11.38 5.02
N ASP A 85 -3.19 11.37 4.88
CA ASP A 85 -2.54 10.93 3.64
C ASP A 85 -2.85 11.77 2.38
N TYR A 86 -3.18 13.05 2.55
CA TYR A 86 -3.36 14.00 1.45
C TYR A 86 -2.04 14.48 0.84
N GLY A 87 -2.15 15.20 -0.27
CA GLY A 87 -1.01 15.74 -1.01
C GLY A 87 -0.64 17.16 -0.64
N LEU A 88 0.18 17.78 -1.50
CA LEU A 88 0.63 19.17 -1.36
C LEU A 88 -0.54 20.18 -1.44
N PRO A 89 -0.41 21.37 -0.82
CA PRO A 89 -1.33 22.49 -1.01
C PRO A 89 -1.50 22.83 -2.49
N THR A 90 -2.72 23.21 -2.89
CA THR A 90 -3.05 23.46 -4.29
C THR A 90 -4.15 24.50 -4.45
N HIS A 91 -4.10 25.27 -5.54
CA HIS A 91 -5.17 26.20 -5.95
C HIS A 91 -6.10 25.60 -7.02
N LEU A 92 -5.93 24.32 -7.36
CA LEU A 92 -6.75 23.66 -8.37
C LEU A 92 -8.20 23.54 -7.89
N PRO A 93 -9.20 23.63 -8.81
CA PRO A 93 -10.61 23.72 -8.44
C PRO A 93 -11.19 22.44 -7.82
N TRP A 94 -10.47 21.32 -7.87
CA TRP A 94 -10.83 20.05 -7.23
C TRP A 94 -10.02 19.77 -5.96
N GLY A 95 -9.24 20.75 -5.47
CA GLY A 95 -8.57 20.64 -4.18
C GLY A 95 -9.60 20.47 -3.04
N VAL A 96 -9.23 19.68 -2.04
CA VAL A 96 -10.09 19.40 -0.88
C VAL A 96 -9.39 19.88 0.38
N SER A 97 -10.14 20.46 1.32
CA SER A 97 -9.64 20.90 2.62
C SER A 97 -10.07 19.93 3.72
N PHE A 98 -9.14 19.56 4.60
CA PHE A 98 -9.37 18.68 5.75
C PHE A 98 -9.13 19.44 7.06
N GLU A 99 -10.10 20.25 7.47
CA GLU A 99 -10.00 21.04 8.71
C GLU A 99 -9.86 20.16 9.96
N ASN A 100 -10.55 19.02 9.99
CA ASN A 100 -10.48 18.03 11.08
C ASN A 100 -9.70 16.77 10.69
N GLY A 101 -8.81 16.88 9.69
CA GLY A 101 -7.98 15.76 9.24
C GLY A 101 -6.96 15.32 10.29
N LEU A 102 -6.32 14.18 10.04
CA LEU A 102 -5.26 13.64 10.90
C LEU A 102 -3.96 13.49 10.09
N PRO A 103 -3.12 14.53 9.94
CA PRO A 103 -3.21 15.88 10.54
C PRO A 103 -4.14 16.84 9.78
N PRO A 104 -4.57 17.98 10.36
CA PRO A 104 -5.45 18.93 9.66
C PRO A 104 -4.67 19.72 8.59
N SER A 105 -5.32 20.03 7.46
CA SER A 105 -4.68 20.68 6.31
C SER A 105 -4.58 22.21 6.45
N THR A 106 -4.03 22.68 7.56
CA THR A 106 -3.87 24.12 7.84
C THR A 106 -2.48 24.61 7.47
N TYR A 107 -2.39 25.91 7.15
CA TYR A 107 -1.11 26.58 6.86
C TYR A 107 -0.08 26.32 7.97
N TYR A 108 -0.49 26.46 9.23
CA TYR A 108 0.37 26.22 10.39
C TYR A 108 0.93 24.80 10.44
N MET A 109 0.11 23.78 10.11
CA MET A 109 0.57 22.40 10.08
C MET A 109 1.64 22.19 9.00
N PHE A 110 1.45 22.76 7.81
CA PHE A 110 2.44 22.71 6.74
C PHE A 110 3.74 23.42 7.09
N ASP A 111 3.64 24.65 7.60
CA ASP A 111 4.81 25.46 7.99
C ASP A 111 5.63 24.81 9.11
N THR A 112 4.95 24.19 10.09
CA THR A 112 5.61 23.60 11.27
C THR A 112 6.17 22.20 11.01
N TYR A 113 5.38 21.33 10.38
CA TYR A 113 5.71 19.89 10.26
C TYR A 113 6.24 19.50 8.88
N TYR A 114 6.07 20.36 7.87
CA TYR A 114 6.50 20.10 6.50
C TYR A 114 7.29 21.32 5.93
N PRO A 115 8.37 21.77 6.60
CA PRO A 115 9.07 23.03 6.27
C PRO A 115 9.73 23.05 4.89
N TRP A 116 9.80 21.92 4.18
CA TRP A 116 10.30 21.84 2.80
C TRP A 116 9.23 22.13 1.73
N ILE A 117 7.97 22.30 2.13
CA ILE A 117 6.87 22.65 1.23
C ILE A 117 6.84 24.17 1.07
N ASP A 118 6.89 24.64 -0.17
CA ASP A 118 6.75 26.06 -0.48
C ASP A 118 5.28 26.49 -0.33
N LEU A 119 5.04 27.43 0.59
CA LEU A 119 3.72 28.01 0.86
C LEU A 119 3.55 29.40 0.25
N THR A 120 4.49 29.84 -0.60
CA THR A 120 4.39 31.12 -1.30
C THR A 120 3.09 31.18 -2.11
N GLY A 121 2.26 32.19 -1.85
CA GLY A 121 0.96 32.37 -2.51
C GLY A 121 -0.23 31.74 -1.79
N PHE A 122 -0.01 31.04 -0.68
CA PHE A 122 -1.09 30.56 0.19
C PHE A 122 -1.33 31.52 1.36
N GLU A 123 -2.59 31.81 1.66
CA GLU A 123 -2.96 32.63 2.81
C GLU A 123 -3.05 31.78 4.09
N PRO A 124 -2.73 32.34 5.27
CA PRO A 124 -2.92 31.65 6.54
C PRO A 124 -4.37 31.22 6.74
N GLY A 125 -4.59 29.92 7.00
CA GLY A 125 -5.92 29.35 7.18
C GLY A 125 -5.95 27.86 6.86
N VAL A 126 -7.14 27.36 6.55
CA VAL A 126 -7.32 26.00 6.03
C VAL A 126 -6.96 26.02 4.54
N LEU A 127 -6.01 25.19 4.14
CA LEU A 127 -5.54 25.09 2.76
C LEU A 127 -6.26 23.94 2.04
N ALA A 128 -6.61 24.17 0.78
CA ALA A 128 -6.98 23.11 -0.13
C ALA A 128 -5.73 22.33 -0.54
N VAL A 129 -5.83 21.00 -0.54
CA VAL A 129 -4.73 20.08 -0.87
C VAL A 129 -5.14 19.14 -1.99
N HIS A 130 -4.15 18.56 -2.67
CA HIS A 130 -4.40 17.48 -3.62
C HIS A 130 -5.04 16.29 -2.88
N PRO A 131 -6.26 15.84 -3.25
CA PRO A 131 -6.88 14.65 -2.67
C PRO A 131 -6.24 13.39 -3.28
N THR A 132 -4.98 13.13 -2.93
CA THR A 132 -4.18 11.99 -3.42
C THR A 132 -4.88 10.67 -3.21
N GLN A 133 -5.64 10.53 -2.14
CA GLN A 133 -6.43 9.34 -1.84
C GLN A 133 -7.48 9.07 -2.93
N ILE A 134 -8.15 10.11 -3.45
CA ILE A 134 -9.10 9.95 -4.56
C ILE A 134 -8.36 9.52 -5.84
N TYR A 135 -7.19 10.11 -6.10
CA TYR A 135 -6.37 9.72 -7.26
C TYR A 135 -5.95 8.24 -7.15
N GLU A 136 -5.49 7.82 -5.97
CA GLU A 136 -5.12 6.44 -5.64
C GLU A 136 -6.34 5.49 -5.80
N VAL A 137 -7.55 5.88 -5.37
CA VAL A 137 -8.79 5.09 -5.58
C VAL A 137 -9.09 4.91 -7.06
N ILE A 138 -9.06 5.98 -7.85
CA ILE A 138 -9.38 5.94 -9.28
C ILE A 138 -8.37 5.04 -10.01
N LEU A 139 -7.07 5.24 -9.76
CA LEU A 139 -6.01 4.44 -10.36
C LEU A 139 -6.12 2.97 -9.91
N ALA A 140 -6.44 2.72 -8.64
CA ALA A 140 -6.64 1.37 -8.12
C ALA A 140 -7.79 0.65 -8.84
N LEU A 141 -8.92 1.32 -9.09
CA LEU A 141 -10.04 0.75 -9.83
C LEU A 141 -9.72 0.51 -11.30
N ILE A 142 -8.95 1.41 -11.94
CA ILE A 142 -8.47 1.22 -13.32
C ILE A 142 -7.55 0.01 -13.42
N ILE A 143 -6.56 -0.09 -12.53
CA ILE A 143 -5.60 -1.20 -12.50
C ILE A 143 -6.32 -2.51 -12.14
N PHE A 144 -7.23 -2.48 -11.17
CA PHE A 144 -8.10 -3.63 -10.86
C PHE A 144 -8.86 -4.09 -12.09
N GLY A 145 -9.57 -3.18 -12.80
CA GLY A 145 -10.32 -3.53 -14.00
C GLY A 145 -9.44 -4.13 -15.10
N PHE A 146 -8.23 -3.59 -15.29
CA PHE A 146 -7.25 -4.13 -16.22
C PHE A 146 -6.79 -5.54 -15.84
N LEU A 147 -6.35 -5.75 -14.60
CA LEU A 147 -5.89 -7.05 -14.10
C LEU A 147 -7.03 -8.07 -14.10
N TRP A 148 -8.24 -7.65 -13.69
CA TRP A 148 -9.43 -8.47 -13.71
C TRP A 148 -9.76 -8.93 -15.12
N LYS A 149 -9.70 -8.05 -16.12
CA LYS A 149 -9.89 -8.44 -17.53
C LYS A 149 -8.81 -9.43 -17.99
N LYS A 150 -7.56 -9.24 -17.58
CA LYS A 150 -6.41 -10.09 -17.96
C LYS A 150 -6.36 -11.43 -17.22
N ARG A 151 -7.13 -11.62 -16.15
CA ARG A 151 -7.15 -12.86 -15.35
C ARG A 151 -7.47 -14.13 -16.17
N LEU A 152 -8.23 -13.99 -17.25
CA LEU A 152 -8.59 -15.09 -18.14
C LEU A 152 -7.56 -15.36 -19.25
N SER A 153 -6.48 -14.56 -19.31
CA SER A 153 -5.47 -14.62 -20.37
C SER A 153 -4.05 -14.87 -19.83
N VAL A 154 -3.94 -15.42 -18.62
CA VAL A 154 -2.67 -15.76 -17.98
C VAL A 154 -2.04 -16.94 -18.72
N LYS A 155 -0.90 -16.70 -19.39
CA LYS A 155 -0.15 -17.73 -20.12
C LYS A 155 0.97 -18.36 -19.29
N HIS A 156 1.55 -17.57 -18.40
CA HIS A 156 2.66 -17.97 -17.54
C HIS A 156 2.27 -17.74 -16.09
N VAL A 157 2.52 -18.74 -15.24
CA VAL A 157 2.25 -18.67 -13.81
C VAL A 157 3.06 -17.53 -13.19
N GLY A 158 2.40 -16.68 -12.40
CA GLY A 158 2.95 -15.49 -11.77
C GLY A 158 2.88 -14.22 -12.64
N SER A 159 2.54 -14.32 -13.93
CA SER A 159 2.57 -13.15 -14.83
C SER A 159 1.59 -12.05 -14.44
N LEU A 160 0.43 -12.40 -13.89
CA LEU A 160 -0.55 -11.39 -13.46
C LEU A 160 -0.09 -10.71 -12.17
N PHE A 161 0.51 -11.47 -11.25
CA PHE A 161 1.13 -10.94 -10.03
C PHE A 161 2.30 -9.99 -10.31
N PHE A 162 3.21 -10.37 -11.22
CA PHE A 162 4.32 -9.49 -11.60
C PHE A 162 3.85 -8.25 -12.36
N THR A 163 2.80 -8.37 -13.19
CA THR A 163 2.14 -7.22 -13.81
C THR A 163 1.55 -6.28 -12.75
N TYR A 164 0.91 -6.83 -11.72
CA TYR A 164 0.44 -6.07 -10.57
C TYR A 164 1.56 -5.29 -9.87
N LEU A 165 2.72 -5.92 -9.60
CA LEU A 165 3.85 -5.25 -8.95
C LEU A 165 4.33 -4.03 -9.76
N ILE A 166 4.38 -4.15 -11.08
CA ILE A 166 4.75 -3.04 -11.97
C ILE A 166 3.71 -1.92 -11.90
N LEU A 167 2.42 -2.24 -12.09
CA LEU A 167 1.36 -1.24 -12.15
C LEU A 167 1.16 -0.52 -10.81
N ALA A 168 1.15 -1.27 -9.70
CA ALA A 168 1.09 -0.71 -8.36
C ALA A 168 2.35 0.12 -8.05
N GLY A 169 3.53 -0.33 -8.49
CA GLY A 169 4.77 0.42 -8.36
C GLY A 169 4.73 1.76 -9.11
N ILE A 170 4.27 1.76 -10.37
CA ILE A 170 4.17 2.98 -11.18
C ILE A 170 3.17 3.96 -10.57
N GLU A 171 1.99 3.50 -10.18
CA GLU A 171 0.97 4.32 -9.53
C GLU A 171 1.52 4.98 -8.28
N ARG A 172 2.11 4.19 -7.37
CA ARG A 172 2.63 4.71 -6.12
C ARG A 172 3.83 5.63 -6.31
N PHE A 173 4.70 5.35 -7.28
CA PHE A 173 5.81 6.23 -7.64
C PHE A 173 5.32 7.60 -8.14
N ALA A 174 4.29 7.61 -8.98
CA ALA A 174 3.71 8.84 -9.53
C ALA A 174 3.00 9.68 -8.46
N ILE A 175 2.20 9.05 -7.60
CA ILE A 175 1.48 9.75 -6.51
C ILE A 175 2.47 10.34 -5.50
N GLU A 176 3.62 9.70 -5.27
CA GLU A 176 4.57 10.19 -4.29
C GLU A 176 5.12 11.59 -4.61
N PHE A 177 5.16 12.01 -5.89
CA PHE A 177 5.59 13.36 -6.26
C PHE A 177 4.67 14.47 -5.74
N ILE A 178 3.41 14.14 -5.50
CA ILE A 178 2.39 15.07 -5.01
C ILE A 178 2.06 14.83 -3.53
N ARG A 179 2.76 13.92 -2.85
CA ARG A 179 2.64 13.65 -1.41
C ARG A 179 3.54 14.56 -0.58
N THR A 180 3.20 14.67 0.70
CA THR A 180 3.93 15.46 1.71
C THR A 180 5.07 14.67 2.36
N ASN A 181 5.49 13.53 1.80
CA ASN A 181 6.46 12.64 2.44
C ASN A 181 7.90 13.18 2.36
N ASP A 182 8.69 12.86 3.38
CA ASP A 182 10.12 13.16 3.42
C ASP A 182 10.87 12.47 2.29
N LYS A 183 11.81 13.21 1.71
CA LYS A 183 12.78 12.70 0.73
C LYS A 183 14.05 12.30 1.49
N TYR A 184 14.46 11.05 1.33
CA TYR A 184 15.61 10.49 2.03
C TYR A 184 16.80 10.30 1.08
N ILE A 185 16.76 9.22 0.29
CA ILE A 185 17.91 8.72 -0.46
C ILE A 185 17.89 9.34 -1.86
N LEU A 186 18.91 10.12 -2.20
CA LEU A 186 19.06 10.77 -3.53
C LEU A 186 17.85 11.65 -3.93
N GLY A 187 17.17 12.24 -2.95
CA GLY A 187 15.97 13.04 -3.19
C GLY A 187 14.69 12.22 -3.46
N LEU A 188 14.75 10.90 -3.29
CA LEU A 188 13.58 10.01 -3.37
C LEU A 188 13.05 9.69 -1.98
N SER A 189 11.73 9.51 -1.88
CA SER A 189 11.12 8.99 -0.65
C SER A 189 11.38 7.49 -0.49
N GLY A 190 11.19 6.97 0.73
CA GLY A 190 11.27 5.54 0.98
C GLY A 190 10.27 4.73 0.13
N ALA A 191 9.08 5.28 -0.12
CA ALA A 191 8.08 4.65 -0.98
C ALA A 191 8.55 4.57 -2.44
N GLN A 192 9.16 5.64 -2.96
CA GLN A 192 9.73 5.63 -4.32
C GLN A 192 10.79 4.53 -4.49
N VAL A 193 11.70 4.36 -3.53
CA VAL A 193 12.71 3.29 -3.57
C VAL A 193 12.06 1.91 -3.61
N ILE A 194 11.06 1.65 -2.75
CA ILE A 194 10.34 0.37 -2.71
C ILE A 194 9.63 0.12 -4.05
N THR A 195 8.97 1.14 -4.61
CA THR A 195 8.25 0.98 -5.88
C THR A 195 9.18 0.71 -7.07
N LEU A 196 10.39 1.28 -7.09
CA LEU A 196 11.40 0.95 -8.08
C LEU A 196 11.84 -0.52 -7.98
N LEU A 197 11.99 -1.04 -6.76
CA LEU A 197 12.27 -2.47 -6.55
C LEU A 197 11.11 -3.35 -7.03
N MET A 198 9.86 -2.97 -6.73
CA MET A 198 8.68 -3.69 -7.21
C MET A 198 8.61 -3.74 -8.74
N ILE A 199 8.84 -2.61 -9.40
CA ILE A 199 8.88 -2.50 -10.87
C ILE A 199 10.01 -3.37 -11.43
N GLY A 200 11.20 -3.30 -10.84
CA GLY A 200 12.36 -4.08 -11.27
C GLY A 200 12.14 -5.59 -11.16
N ILE A 201 11.64 -6.06 -10.00
CA ILE A 201 11.32 -7.47 -9.76
C ILE A 201 10.21 -7.94 -10.71
N GLY A 202 9.12 -7.18 -10.84
CA GLY A 202 8.02 -7.52 -11.73
C GLY A 202 8.48 -7.60 -13.19
N THR A 203 9.28 -6.64 -13.64
CA THR A 203 9.81 -6.62 -15.01
C THR A 203 10.72 -7.81 -15.26
N TYR A 204 11.66 -8.09 -14.35
CA TYR A 204 12.59 -9.20 -14.47
C TYR A 204 11.87 -10.54 -14.63
N PHE A 205 10.86 -10.83 -13.78
CA PHE A 205 10.14 -12.10 -13.82
C PHE A 205 9.08 -12.19 -14.93
N LEU A 206 8.62 -11.07 -15.49
CA LEU A 206 7.84 -11.10 -16.73
C LEU A 206 8.68 -11.51 -17.95
N PHE A 207 9.93 -11.03 -18.03
CA PHE A 207 10.85 -11.42 -19.10
C PHE A 207 11.56 -12.76 -18.86
N ASN A 208 11.64 -13.20 -17.61
CA ASN A 208 12.19 -14.50 -17.21
C ASN A 208 11.15 -15.31 -16.42
N PRO A 209 10.06 -15.78 -17.08
CA PRO A 209 9.02 -16.52 -16.38
C PRO A 209 9.56 -17.78 -15.73
N PHE A 210 9.03 -18.12 -14.55
CA PHE A 210 9.29 -19.41 -13.95
C PHE A 210 8.84 -20.51 -14.92
N LYS A 211 9.73 -21.47 -15.19
CA LYS A 211 9.33 -22.69 -15.87
C LYS A 211 8.28 -23.35 -15.00
N SER A 212 7.06 -23.50 -15.51
CA SER A 212 6.03 -24.31 -14.89
C SER A 212 6.61 -25.71 -14.72
N GLY A 213 7.03 -26.05 -13.50
CA GLY A 213 7.42 -27.41 -13.19
C GLY A 213 6.22 -28.30 -13.51
N GLU A 214 6.45 -29.32 -14.33
CA GLU A 214 5.54 -30.46 -14.44
C GLU A 214 5.17 -30.85 -13.01
N SER A 215 3.92 -30.62 -12.63
CA SER A 215 3.37 -31.20 -11.43
C SER A 215 3.54 -32.70 -11.58
N THR A 216 4.49 -33.27 -10.85
CA THR A 216 4.58 -34.70 -10.60
C THR A 216 3.29 -35.13 -9.92
N HIS A 217 2.27 -35.41 -10.73
CA HIS A 217 1.20 -36.33 -10.36
C HIS A 217 1.89 -37.69 -10.19
N LYS A 218 2.35 -37.96 -8.97
CA LYS A 218 2.41 -39.34 -8.51
C LYS A 218 0.96 -39.80 -8.41
N GLU A 219 0.44 -40.35 -9.50
CA GLU A 219 -0.62 -41.33 -9.42
C GLU A 219 -0.09 -42.47 -8.56
N SER A 220 -0.53 -42.52 -7.30
CA SER A 220 -0.48 -43.73 -6.49
C SER A 220 -1.49 -44.70 -7.09
N ALA A 221 -0.97 -45.59 -7.94
CA ALA A 221 -1.55 -46.88 -8.27
C ALA A 221 -1.66 -47.78 -7.03
#